data_AF-A0A3D0G8V2-F1
#
_entry.id   AF-A0A3D0G8V2-F1
#
_cell.length_a   1.000
_cell.length_b   1.000
_cell.length_c   1.000
_cell.angle_alpha   90.00
_cell.angle_beta   90.00
_cell.angle_gamma   90.00
#
_symmetry.space_group_name_H-M   'P 1'
#
loop_
_entity.id
_entity.type
_entity.pdbx_description
1 polymer ?
#
loop_
_entity_poly.entity_id
_entity_poly.type
_entity_poly.pdbx_seq_one_letter_code
_entity_poly.pdbx_strand_id
1 'polypeptide(L)'
;MPDLTALTPTDPDIELSSPLTMAIQQRDRDTMAMVRRAVQTKQVMLAYQPVVRTSRMDTVAFHEGLIRVMDHTGRIIPAKDFIDVV
;
A
#
# COMPACT_ATOMS: atom_id res chain seq x y z
N MET A 1 3.34 -29.87 36.67
CA MET A 1 3.62 -29.49 35.28
C MET A 1 2.37 -29.84 34.48
N PRO A 2 1.52 -28.89 34.06
CA PRO A 2 0.44 -29.22 33.15
C PRO A 2 0.96 -29.29 31.71
N ASP A 3 0.36 -30.22 30.97
CA ASP A 3 0.67 -30.65 29.61
C ASP A 3 0.46 -29.51 28.57
N LEU A 4 1.42 -29.34 27.66
CA LEU A 4 1.49 -28.29 26.63
C LEU A 4 0.95 -28.75 25.26
N THR A 5 0.30 -29.90 25.16
CA THR A 5 0.02 -30.57 23.87
C THR A 5 -1.32 -30.19 23.20
N ALA A 6 -1.94 -29.05 23.53
CA ALA A 6 -3.17 -28.64 22.85
C ALA A 6 -3.27 -27.13 22.64
N LEU A 7 -2.42 -26.59 21.76
CA LEU A 7 -2.68 -25.33 21.08
C LEU A 7 -2.76 -25.61 19.58
N THR A 8 -3.82 -26.29 19.15
CA THR A 8 -4.24 -26.28 17.76
C THR A 8 -4.79 -24.89 17.44
N PRO A 9 -4.16 -24.11 16.54
CA PRO A 9 -4.68 -22.81 16.13
C PRO A 9 -5.78 -23.07 15.10
N THR A 10 -6.99 -23.29 15.57
CA THR A 10 -8.19 -23.36 14.72
C THR A 10 -9.37 -22.76 15.46
N ASP A 11 -9.11 -21.68 16.20
CA ASP A 11 -10.12 -20.91 16.91
C ASP A 11 -10.35 -19.61 16.13
N PRO A 12 -11.53 -19.43 15.48
CA PRO A 12 -11.80 -18.28 14.60
C PRO A 12 -11.76 -16.93 15.35
N ASP A 13 -11.95 -16.94 16.67
CA ASP A 13 -11.87 -15.74 17.50
C ASP A 13 -10.43 -15.26 17.72
N ILE A 14 -9.44 -16.17 17.68
CA ILE A 14 -8.01 -15.81 17.79
C ILE A 14 -7.51 -15.11 16.52
N GLU A 15 -8.08 -15.39 15.35
CA GLU A 15 -7.70 -14.73 14.09
C GLU A 15 -8.08 -13.24 14.08
N LEU A 16 -9.22 -12.87 14.69
CA LEU A 16 -9.72 -11.49 14.74
C LEU A 16 -9.00 -10.63 15.80
N SER A 17 -8.41 -11.24 16.84
CA SER A 17 -7.70 -10.54 17.93
C SER A 17 -6.21 -10.89 18.06
N SER A 18 -5.63 -11.53 17.05
CA SER A 18 -4.22 -11.87 17.04
C SER A 18 -3.34 -10.61 17.08
N PRO A 19 -2.24 -10.58 17.86
CA PRO A 19 -1.26 -9.50 17.85
C PRO A 19 -0.74 -9.16 16.44
N LEU A 20 -0.66 -10.16 15.54
CA LEU A 20 -0.29 -9.95 14.15
C LEU A 20 -1.37 -9.20 13.37
N THR A 21 -2.65 -9.58 13.55
CA THR A 21 -3.80 -8.90 12.92
C THR A 21 -3.86 -7.43 13.36
N MET A 22 -3.66 -7.16 14.66
CA MET A 22 -3.57 -5.80 15.20
C MET A 22 -2.40 -5.00 14.61
N ALA A 23 -1.22 -5.62 14.46
CA ALA A 23 -0.06 -4.98 13.86
C ALA A 23 -0.28 -4.61 12.38
N ILE A 24 -0.93 -5.49 11.61
CA ILE A 24 -1.29 -5.22 10.21
C ILE A 24 -2.28 -4.06 10.13
N GLN A 25 -3.37 -4.10 10.90
CA GLN A 25 -4.37 -3.01 10.90
C GLN A 25 -3.80 -1.66 11.35
N GLN A 26 -2.85 -1.66 12.29
CA GLN A 26 -2.20 -0.44 12.73
C GLN A 26 -1.34 0.14 11.60
N ARG A 27 -0.55 -0.71 10.92
CA ARG A 27 0.26 -0.32 9.77
C ARG A 27 -0.60 0.25 8.63
N ASP A 28 -1.72 -0.39 8.31
CA ASP A 28 -2.63 0.07 7.25
C ASP A 28 -3.24 1.43 7.57
N ARG A 29 -3.67 1.63 8.83
CA ARG A 29 -4.18 2.92 9.32
C ARG A 29 -3.14 4.02 9.23
N ASP A 30 -1.89 3.72 9.60
CA ASP A 30 -0.78 4.65 9.55
C ASP A 30 -0.48 5.06 8.10
N THR A 31 -0.50 4.11 7.15
CA THR A 31 -0.37 4.38 5.71
C THR A 31 -1.45 5.33 5.21
N MET A 32 -2.72 5.06 5.53
CA MET A 32 -3.83 5.90 5.07
C MET A 32 -3.79 7.31 5.69
N ALA A 33 -3.32 7.45 6.93
CA ALA A 33 -3.12 8.75 7.56
C ALA A 33 -2.03 9.56 6.84
N MET A 34 -0.92 8.91 6.47
CA MET A 34 0.16 9.54 5.69
C MET A 34 -0.33 9.98 4.30
N VAL A 35 -1.05 9.13 3.58
CA VAL A 35 -1.59 9.44 2.24
C VAL A 35 -2.56 10.62 2.31
N ARG A 36 -3.51 10.61 3.25
CA ARG A 36 -4.45 11.73 3.44
C ARG A 36 -3.73 13.05 3.67
N ARG A 37 -2.72 13.05 4.56
CA ARG A 37 -1.90 14.23 4.83
C ARG A 37 -1.19 14.70 3.56
N ALA A 38 -0.52 13.79 2.84
CA ALA A 38 0.23 14.12 1.65
C ALA A 38 -0.63 14.77 0.56
N VAL A 39 -1.84 14.24 0.32
CA VAL A 39 -2.80 14.81 -0.65
C VAL A 39 -3.25 16.20 -0.21
N GLN A 40 -3.61 16.39 1.07
CA GLN A 40 -4.03 17.70 1.61
C GLN A 40 -2.92 18.76 1.48
N THR A 41 -1.67 18.37 1.74
CA THR A 41 -0.52 19.28 1.67
C THR A 41 0.14 19.33 0.29
N LYS A 42 -0.45 18.69 -0.74
CA LYS A 42 0.09 18.61 -2.10
C LYS A 42 1.52 18.05 -2.19
N GLN A 43 1.86 17.13 -1.30
CA GLN A 43 3.10 16.35 -1.35
C GLN A 43 2.96 15.21 -2.38
N VAL A 44 2.76 15.59 -3.63
CA VAL A 44 2.53 14.66 -4.74
C VAL A 44 3.36 15.08 -5.95
N MET A 45 3.73 14.11 -6.77
CA MET A 45 4.41 14.32 -8.06
C MET A 45 3.70 13.54 -9.15
N LEU A 46 3.92 13.97 -10.39
CA LEU A 46 3.47 13.25 -11.57
C LEU A 46 4.67 12.59 -12.24
N ALA A 47 4.63 11.26 -12.36
CA ALA A 47 5.54 10.47 -13.16
C ALA A 47 4.89 10.16 -14.51
N TYR A 48 5.69 9.99 -15.57
CA TYR A 48 5.19 9.69 -16.91
C TYR A 48 5.78 8.39 -17.42
N GLN A 49 4.92 7.48 -17.86
CA GLN A 49 5.31 6.21 -18.48
C GLN A 49 5.00 6.25 -19.98
N PRO A 50 5.98 6.02 -20.87
CA PRO A 50 5.72 6.00 -22.30
C PRO A 50 4.93 4.74 -22.68
N VAL A 51 3.84 4.93 -23.44
CA VAL A 51 3.09 3.85 -24.09
C VAL A 51 3.45 3.84 -25.57
N VAL A 52 3.93 2.69 -26.06
CA VAL A 52 4.38 2.50 -27.45
C VAL A 52 3.45 1.56 -28.20
N ARG A 53 3.44 1.66 -29.54
CA ARG A 53 2.70 0.71 -30.39
C ARG A 53 3.55 -0.51 -30.67
N THR A 54 2.94 -1.69 -30.65
CA THR A 54 3.65 -2.95 -30.91
C THR A 54 4.35 -2.99 -32.29
N SER A 55 3.79 -2.31 -33.30
CA SER A 55 4.37 -2.27 -34.65
C SER A 55 5.51 -1.26 -34.81
N ARG A 56 5.68 -0.33 -33.87
CA ARG A 56 6.71 0.72 -33.87
C ARG A 56 7.10 1.07 -32.42
N MET A 57 7.90 0.22 -31.81
CA MET A 57 8.32 0.33 -30.40
C MET A 57 9.30 1.49 -30.14
N ASP A 58 9.92 2.03 -31.19
CA ASP A 58 10.80 3.20 -31.17
C ASP A 58 10.04 4.53 -31.11
N THR A 59 8.73 4.51 -31.37
CA THR A 59 7.89 5.71 -31.41
C THR A 59 6.89 5.70 -30.24
N VAL A 60 7.03 6.67 -29.33
CA VAL A 60 6.03 6.89 -28.26
C VAL A 60 4.70 7.31 -28.86
N ALA A 61 3.62 6.62 -28.49
CA ALA A 61 2.27 6.98 -28.90
C ALA A 61 1.68 8.06 -27.98
N PHE A 62 1.83 7.87 -26.67
CA PHE A 62 1.47 8.85 -25.64
C PHE A 62 2.19 8.53 -24.33
N HIS A 63 2.06 9.41 -23.33
CA HIS A 63 2.58 9.19 -21.98
C HIS A 63 1.41 9.01 -21.01
N GLU A 64 1.43 7.93 -20.25
CA GLU A 64 0.53 7.70 -19.13
C GLU A 64 1.03 8.45 -17.90
N GLY A 65 0.16 9.25 -17.28
CA GLY A 65 0.46 9.97 -16.04
C GLY A 65 0.19 9.11 -14.82
N LEU A 66 1.19 8.91 -13.97
CA LEU A 66 1.10 8.15 -12.72
C LEU A 66 1.36 9.08 -11.54
N ILE A 67 0.43 9.11 -10.57
CA ILE A 67 0.64 9.87 -9.34
C ILE A 67 1.68 9.17 -8.45
N ARG A 68 2.55 9.97 -7.84
CA ARG A 68 3.45 9.58 -6.76
C ARG A 68 3.07 10.38 -5.53
N VAL A 69 2.68 9.69 -4.47
CA VAL A 69 2.37 10.29 -3.16
C VAL A 69 3.62 10.19 -2.30
N MET A 70 4.02 11.28 -1.65
CA MET A 70 5.21 11.32 -0.81
C MET A 70 4.85 11.50 0.65
N ASP A 71 5.60 10.87 1.53
CA ASP A 71 5.56 11.19 2.96
C ASP A 71 6.30 12.50 3.26
N HIS A 72 6.29 12.91 4.53
CA HIS A 72 6.93 14.15 4.98
C HIS A 72 8.46 14.13 4.87
N THR A 73 9.09 12.98 4.65
CA THR A 73 10.53 12.83 4.41
C THR A 73 10.87 12.87 2.92
N GLY A 74 9.87 12.92 2.04
CA GLY A 74 10.02 12.87 0.59
C GLY A 74 10.11 11.45 0.02
N ARG A 75 9.83 10.41 0.81
CA ARG A 75 9.80 9.02 0.32
C ARG A 75 8.46 8.74 -0.36
N ILE A 76 8.50 7.98 -1.45
CA ILE A 76 7.29 7.57 -2.16
C ILE A 76 6.55 6.52 -1.33
N ILE A 77 5.28 6.79 -1.03
CA ILE A 77 4.35 5.80 -0.49
C ILE A 77 3.91 4.88 -1.65
N PRO A 78 4.15 3.57 -1.60
CA PRO A 78 3.77 2.66 -2.68
C PRO A 78 2.25 2.65 -2.90
N ALA A 79 1.81 2.79 -4.16
CA ALA A 79 0.38 2.85 -4.49
C ALA A 79 -0.40 1.62 -4.00
N LYS A 80 0.17 0.42 -4.15
CA LYS A 80 -0.44 -0.84 -3.70
C LYS A 80 -0.80 -0.85 -2.21
N ASP A 81 -0.15 -0.02 -1.40
CA ASP A 81 -0.37 0.01 0.05
C ASP A 81 -1.61 0.85 0.41
N PHE A 82 -2.23 1.56 -0.55
CA PHE A 82 -3.40 2.42 -0.29
C PHE A 82 -4.47 2.46 -1.39
N ILE A 83 -4.16 2.03 -2.62
CA ILE A 83 -5.06 2.21 -3.78
C ILE A 83 -6.29 1.28 -3.71
N ASP A 84 -6.17 0.14 -3.03
CA ASP A 84 -7.23 -0.87 -2.91
C ASP A 84 -8.23 -0.55 -1.79
N VAL A 85 -8.00 0.52 -1.03
CA VAL A 85 -8.88 0.94 0.08
C VAL A 85 -10.05 1.74 -0.51
N VAL A 86 -11.14 1.04 -0.87
CA VAL A 86 -12.42 1.61 -1.32
C VAL A 86 -13.51 1.35 -0.30
#